data_AF-A0A953B407-F1
#
_entry.id   AF-A0A953B407-F1
#
_cell.length_a   1.000
_cell.length_b   1.000
_cell.length_c   1.000
_cell.angle_alpha   90.00
_cell.angle_beta   90.00
_cell.angle_gamma   90.00
#
_symmetry.space_group_name_H-M   'P 1'
#
loop_
_entity.id
_entity.type
_entity.pdbx_description
1 polymer ?
#
loop_
_entity_poly.entity_id
_entity_poly.type
_entity_poly.pdbx_seq_one_letter_code
_entity_poly.pdbx_strand_id
1 'polypeptide(L)'
;FYRRFVGTGLSENAGFILGCLAAALLWRGAGTRAPRELYGGAFLLTLALVARAGCFFVLPFLVLWIARLLRKEGWISLRAGLLGIVAVGAGFLCNFALLRLFGQPESAFSNFPVVLYGLISGGNWTTAYAEHPEIRTLPESEAARRVLGFALAKLREDPWLLAKGVMRAWEAFFSLGLGHFTFLRLGGAEVREITRALSPWSDLWPPALARIASNHGIRGWPSVVYHAVYTLLPWVLFLAGAISVTRRPGDARSQLLGASWVGIVLSIPFVPPWDGDAMRVYAATMPVQLVLPAVGASRLIGWLRTRLARPRIERGSAGPAMPTDPTAARTVGLAAVSALLPALVALKVGMPAAAPPPAPDLACARGEPHLVVPIRGTQIALRNKRAGLLQPTFQDFQSGLAPVLGLYPDLLGPLADLAPGTVLTAVRYVDKRAYGVLARPAGPAPAAPIGVCVEGRPLLIRMEDRSPPTP
;
A
#
# COMPACT_ATOMS: atom_id res chain seq x y z
N PHE A 1 -2.95 0.60 -5.71
CA PHE A 1 -2.10 0.07 -4.63
C PHE A 1 -1.36 -1.22 -5.00
N TYR A 2 -2.04 -2.38 -5.02
CA TYR A 2 -1.38 -3.70 -5.12
C TYR A 2 -0.41 -3.84 -6.30
N ARG A 3 -0.75 -3.26 -7.47
CA ARG A 3 0.08 -3.27 -8.70
C ARG A 3 1.55 -2.92 -8.48
N ARG A 4 1.89 -1.97 -7.60
CA ARG A 4 3.27 -1.54 -7.36
C ARG A 4 4.11 -2.61 -6.65
N PHE A 5 3.46 -3.55 -5.98
CA PHE A 5 4.10 -4.53 -5.10
C PHE A 5 3.90 -5.98 -5.59
N VAL A 6 3.07 -6.22 -6.61
CA VAL A 6 2.90 -7.56 -7.19
C VAL A 6 4.25 -8.11 -7.65
N GLY A 7 4.54 -9.36 -7.27
CA GLY A 7 5.79 -10.04 -7.63
C GLY A 7 6.98 -9.67 -6.74
N THR A 8 6.80 -8.82 -5.73
CA THR A 8 7.85 -8.49 -4.74
C THR A 8 7.62 -9.25 -3.42
N GLY A 9 8.71 -9.63 -2.75
CA GLY A 9 8.66 -10.27 -1.43
C GLY A 9 8.44 -9.26 -0.31
N LEU A 10 7.29 -8.58 -0.30
CA LEU A 10 6.95 -7.53 0.67
C LEU A 10 5.85 -7.95 1.64
N SER A 11 5.93 -7.43 2.87
CA SER A 11 4.96 -7.68 3.96
C SER A 11 3.51 -7.36 3.56
N GLU A 12 3.34 -6.37 2.70
CA GLU A 12 2.09 -5.87 2.16
C GLU A 12 1.32 -6.97 1.40
N ASN A 13 2.02 -7.79 0.63
CA ASN A 13 1.40 -8.85 -0.16
C ASN A 13 0.88 -9.96 0.75
N ALA A 14 1.71 -10.40 1.71
CA ALA A 14 1.32 -11.40 2.70
C ALA A 14 0.14 -10.90 3.56
N GLY A 15 0.23 -9.68 4.09
CA GLY A 15 -0.83 -9.04 4.87
C GLY A 15 -2.13 -8.93 4.08
N PHE A 16 -2.09 -8.50 2.82
CA PHE A 16 -3.28 -8.37 1.99
C PHE A 16 -3.95 -9.72 1.68
N ILE A 17 -3.16 -10.74 1.30
CA ILE A 17 -3.68 -12.08 0.97
C ILE A 17 -4.34 -12.72 2.21
N LEU A 18 -3.63 -12.72 3.34
CA LEU A 18 -4.17 -13.25 4.60
C LEU A 18 -5.38 -12.44 5.07
N GLY A 19 -5.36 -11.12 4.91
CA GLY A 19 -6.50 -10.24 5.20
C GLY A 19 -7.73 -10.57 4.36
N CYS A 20 -7.56 -10.91 3.07
CA CYS A 20 -8.66 -11.32 2.18
C CYS A 20 -9.28 -12.64 2.66
N LEU A 21 -8.46 -13.64 2.98
CA LEU A 21 -8.92 -14.91 3.51
C LEU A 21 -9.65 -14.75 4.85
N ALA A 22 -9.08 -13.93 5.74
CA ALA A 22 -9.69 -13.59 7.01
C ALA A 22 -11.05 -12.91 6.83
N ALA A 23 -11.14 -11.88 5.98
CA ALA A 23 -12.38 -11.19 5.68
C ALA A 23 -13.44 -12.15 5.09
N ALA A 24 -13.06 -13.06 4.20
CA ALA A 24 -13.97 -14.04 3.63
C ALA A 24 -14.54 -15.00 4.70
N LEU A 25 -13.69 -15.54 5.57
CA LEU A 25 -14.11 -16.43 6.66
C LEU A 25 -15.00 -15.70 7.68
N LEU A 26 -14.60 -14.49 8.09
CA LEU A 26 -15.40 -13.67 9.03
C LEU A 26 -16.75 -13.30 8.43
N TRP A 27 -16.81 -12.96 7.13
CA TRP A 27 -18.05 -12.60 6.44
C TRP A 27 -19.01 -13.79 6.30
N ARG A 28 -18.47 -14.97 5.98
CA ARG A 28 -19.24 -16.22 5.90
C ARG A 28 -19.73 -16.62 7.28
N GLY A 29 -18.83 -16.64 8.27
CA GLY A 29 -19.11 -16.98 9.65
C GLY A 29 -20.10 -16.03 10.32
N ALA A 30 -20.10 -14.75 9.97
CA ALA A 30 -21.11 -13.80 10.43
C ALA A 30 -22.52 -14.20 9.94
N GLY A 31 -22.65 -14.65 8.69
CA GLY A 31 -23.93 -15.05 8.11
C GLY A 31 -24.43 -16.41 8.61
N THR A 32 -23.55 -17.39 8.76
CA THR A 32 -23.88 -18.76 9.18
C THR A 32 -23.81 -18.97 10.69
N ARG A 33 -23.25 -18.00 11.43
CA ARG A 33 -22.88 -18.11 12.84
C ARG A 33 -21.97 -19.31 13.14
N ALA A 34 -21.17 -19.75 12.16
CA ALA A 34 -20.29 -20.91 12.29
C ALA A 34 -19.03 -20.54 13.11
N PRO A 35 -18.83 -21.08 14.33
CA PRO A 35 -17.71 -20.68 15.20
C PRO A 35 -16.34 -20.95 14.58
N ARG A 36 -16.20 -22.07 13.85
CA ARG A 36 -14.94 -22.43 13.17
C ARG A 36 -14.47 -21.36 12.19
N GLU A 37 -15.40 -20.75 11.46
CA GLU A 37 -15.10 -19.70 10.48
C GLU A 37 -14.74 -18.38 11.16
N LEU A 38 -15.44 -18.05 12.25
CA LEU A 38 -15.17 -16.86 13.04
C LEU A 38 -13.78 -16.92 13.70
N TYR A 39 -13.46 -18.03 14.35
CA TYR A 39 -12.15 -18.22 14.98
C TYR A 39 -11.02 -18.37 13.96
N GLY A 40 -11.24 -19.12 12.87
CA GLY A 40 -10.29 -19.23 11.77
C GLY A 40 -10.03 -17.87 11.11
N GLY A 41 -11.08 -17.07 10.92
CA GLY A 41 -10.98 -15.70 10.41
C GLY A 41 -10.21 -14.77 11.35
N ALA A 42 -10.46 -14.83 12.66
CA ALA A 42 -9.73 -14.05 13.67
C ALA A 42 -8.24 -14.44 13.75
N PHE A 43 -7.94 -15.73 13.68
CA PHE A 43 -6.57 -16.26 13.61
C PHE A 43 -5.84 -15.75 12.35
N LEU A 44 -6.45 -15.90 11.17
CA LEU A 44 -5.86 -15.42 9.92
C LEU A 44 -5.69 -13.90 9.88
N LEU A 45 -6.64 -13.14 10.45
CA LEU A 45 -6.51 -11.69 10.55
C LEU A 45 -5.34 -11.30 11.45
N THR A 46 -5.14 -12.05 12.54
CA THR A 46 -3.98 -11.84 13.42
C THR A 46 -2.68 -12.12 12.67
N LEU A 47 -2.59 -13.23 11.94
CA LEU A 47 -1.43 -13.50 11.07
C LEU A 47 -1.22 -12.39 10.03
N ALA A 48 -2.29 -11.88 9.42
CA ALA A 48 -2.22 -10.77 8.47
C ALA A 48 -1.64 -9.49 9.10
N LEU A 49 -2.13 -9.13 10.30
CA LEU A 49 -1.69 -7.97 11.05
C LEU A 49 -0.26 -8.11 11.59
N VAL A 50 0.17 -9.33 11.88
CA VAL A 50 1.55 -9.56 12.32
C VAL A 50 2.51 -9.60 11.13
N ALA A 51 2.11 -10.19 10.00
CA ALA A 51 2.87 -10.13 8.75
C ALA A 51 3.03 -8.69 8.26
N ARG A 52 1.99 -7.86 8.43
CA ARG A 52 2.01 -6.42 8.17
C ARG A 52 1.36 -5.67 9.32
N ALA A 53 2.20 -5.13 10.20
CA ALA A 53 1.79 -4.30 11.32
C ALA A 53 0.84 -3.19 10.84
N GLY A 54 -0.38 -3.21 11.37
CA GLY A 54 -1.51 -2.42 10.89
C GLY A 54 -2.49 -2.11 12.01
N CYS A 55 -3.80 -2.20 11.73
CA CYS A 55 -4.84 -1.85 12.69
C CYS A 55 -5.09 -2.93 13.76
N PHE A 56 -4.19 -3.05 14.73
CA PHE A 56 -4.27 -4.07 15.79
C PHE A 56 -5.51 -3.94 16.68
N PHE A 57 -6.09 -2.75 16.86
CA PHE A 57 -7.32 -2.62 17.66
C PHE A 57 -8.51 -3.33 17.02
N VAL A 58 -8.47 -3.73 15.75
CA VAL A 58 -9.51 -4.60 15.17
C VAL A 58 -9.68 -5.90 15.96
N LEU A 59 -8.59 -6.47 16.50
CA LEU A 59 -8.61 -7.76 17.19
C LEU A 59 -9.47 -7.76 18.48
N PRO A 60 -9.26 -6.86 19.47
CA PRO A 60 -10.11 -6.84 20.67
C PRO A 60 -11.58 -6.56 20.34
N PHE A 61 -11.89 -5.65 19.42
CA PHE A 61 -13.28 -5.41 19.01
C PHE A 61 -13.89 -6.62 18.29
N LEU A 62 -13.10 -7.34 17.49
CA LEU A 62 -13.54 -8.57 16.85
C LEU A 62 -13.84 -9.67 17.88
N VAL A 63 -12.98 -9.84 18.90
CA VAL A 63 -13.20 -10.80 19.98
C VAL A 63 -14.48 -10.48 20.76
N LEU A 64 -14.67 -9.22 21.14
CA LEU A 64 -15.91 -8.77 21.82
C LEU A 64 -17.14 -9.00 20.95
N TRP A 65 -17.03 -8.74 19.65
CA TRP A 65 -18.10 -9.00 18.69
C TRP A 65 -18.42 -10.49 18.55
N ILE A 66 -17.42 -11.38 18.44
CA ILE A 66 -17.62 -12.84 18.39
C ILE A 66 -18.29 -13.33 19.69
N ALA A 67 -17.82 -12.86 20.85
CA ALA A 67 -18.40 -13.18 22.14
C ALA A 67 -19.88 -12.77 22.24
N ARG A 68 -20.20 -11.59 21.71
CA ARG A 68 -21.57 -11.10 21.61
C ARG A 68 -22.39 -11.86 20.59
N LEU A 69 -21.85 -12.23 19.43
CA LEU A 69 -22.57 -12.92 18.35
C LEU A 69 -22.96 -14.35 18.73
N LEU A 70 -22.05 -15.08 19.39
CA LEU A 70 -22.23 -16.49 19.76
C LEU A 70 -22.83 -16.67 21.16
N ARG A 71 -23.49 -15.64 21.69
CA ARG A 71 -24.18 -15.72 22.98
C ARG A 71 -25.44 -16.58 22.88
N LYS A 72 -25.61 -17.47 23.87
CA LYS A 72 -26.86 -18.23 24.08
C LYS A 72 -27.81 -17.43 24.99
N GLU A 73 -27.28 -16.95 26.11
CA GLU A 73 -27.97 -16.13 27.11
C GLU A 73 -27.10 -14.92 27.49
N GLY A 74 -27.70 -13.88 28.07
CA GLY A 74 -27.00 -12.68 28.53
C GLY A 74 -26.52 -11.74 27.42
N TRP A 75 -25.54 -10.88 27.75
CA TRP A 75 -25.03 -9.84 26.84
C TRP A 75 -23.81 -10.31 26.02
N ILE A 76 -23.00 -11.22 26.56
CA ILE A 76 -21.79 -11.78 25.96
C ILE A 76 -21.61 -13.25 26.39
N SER A 77 -21.04 -14.08 25.51
CA SER A 77 -20.58 -15.44 25.85
C SER A 77 -19.11 -15.41 26.24
N LEU A 78 -18.82 -15.61 27.52
CA LEU A 78 -17.45 -15.67 28.04
C LEU A 78 -16.64 -16.78 27.37
N ARG A 79 -17.23 -17.97 27.20
CA ARG A 79 -16.59 -19.10 26.49
C ARG A 79 -16.22 -18.71 25.06
N ALA A 80 -17.11 -18.03 24.34
CA ALA A 80 -16.84 -17.63 22.97
C ALA A 80 -15.75 -16.55 22.89
N GLY A 81 -15.73 -15.62 23.86
CA GLY A 81 -14.69 -14.61 24.01
C GLY A 81 -13.33 -15.23 24.30
N LEU A 82 -13.24 -16.15 25.27
CA LEU A 82 -12.00 -16.87 25.61
C LEU A 82 -11.45 -17.65 24.39
N LEU A 83 -12.31 -18.36 23.65
CA LEU A 83 -11.89 -19.03 22.42
C LEU A 83 -11.43 -18.04 21.34
N GLY A 84 -12.04 -16.85 21.27
CA GLY A 84 -11.59 -15.77 20.40
C GLY A 84 -10.19 -15.26 20.79
N ILE A 85 -9.94 -15.07 22.08
CA ILE A 85 -8.61 -14.71 22.62
C ILE A 85 -7.60 -15.79 22.28
N VAL A 86 -7.95 -17.07 22.45
CA VAL A 86 -7.07 -18.20 22.07
C VAL A 86 -6.76 -18.17 20.57
N ALA A 87 -7.74 -17.92 19.70
CA ALA A 87 -7.52 -17.85 18.26
C ALA A 87 -6.58 -16.69 17.87
N VAL A 88 -6.74 -15.51 18.49
CA VAL A 88 -5.83 -14.37 18.30
C VAL A 88 -4.44 -14.69 18.86
N GLY A 89 -4.35 -15.21 20.09
CA GLY A 89 -3.11 -15.59 20.73
C GLY A 89 -2.33 -16.64 19.93
N ALA A 90 -3.02 -17.61 19.33
CA ALA A 90 -2.42 -18.60 18.43
C ALA A 90 -1.77 -17.93 17.21
N GLY A 91 -2.39 -16.89 16.65
CA GLY A 91 -1.80 -16.13 15.54
C GLY A 91 -0.49 -15.44 15.93
N PHE A 92 -0.46 -14.78 17.10
CA PHE A 92 0.77 -14.21 17.64
C PHE A 92 1.84 -15.26 17.96
N LEU A 93 1.43 -16.40 18.54
CA LEU A 93 2.33 -17.50 18.88
C LEU A 93 2.96 -18.12 17.63
N CYS A 94 2.20 -18.29 16.55
CA CYS A 94 2.73 -18.74 15.27
C CYS A 94 3.81 -17.80 14.75
N ASN A 95 3.58 -16.49 14.77
CA ASN A 95 4.62 -15.54 14.36
C ASN A 95 5.85 -15.58 15.28
N PHE A 96 5.64 -15.64 16.60
CA PHE A 96 6.73 -15.74 17.55
C PHE A 96 7.58 -17.00 17.31
N ALA A 97 6.94 -18.14 17.07
CA ALA A 97 7.62 -19.39 16.73
C ALA A 97 8.42 -19.25 15.43
N LEU A 98 7.85 -18.62 14.38
CA LEU A 98 8.56 -18.36 13.13
C LEU A 98 9.78 -17.46 13.33
N LEU A 99 9.64 -16.37 14.10
CA LEU A 99 10.77 -15.48 14.40
C LEU A 99 11.84 -16.17 15.24
N ARG A 100 11.46 -17.08 16.13
CA ARG A 100 12.42 -17.85 16.93
C ARG A 100 13.16 -18.90 16.11
N LEU A 101 12.49 -19.51 15.13
CA LEU A 101 13.07 -20.55 14.29
C LEU A 101 13.91 -19.98 13.12
N PHE A 102 13.48 -18.87 12.55
CA PHE A 102 14.02 -18.35 11.28
C PHE A 102 14.48 -16.89 11.33
N GLY A 103 14.23 -16.17 12.42
CA GLY A 103 14.46 -14.73 12.51
C GLY A 103 15.18 -14.28 13.79
N GLN A 104 15.05 -12.99 14.08
CA GLN A 104 15.49 -12.38 15.33
C GLN A 104 14.25 -11.99 16.13
N PRO A 105 13.96 -12.63 17.27
CA PRO A 105 12.76 -12.32 18.07
C PRO A 105 12.65 -10.83 18.46
N GLU A 106 13.79 -10.17 18.65
CA GLU A 106 13.88 -8.77 19.06
C GLU A 106 13.52 -7.76 17.96
N SER A 107 13.52 -8.17 16.68
CA SER A 107 13.19 -7.29 15.56
C SER A 107 11.67 -7.19 15.32
N ALA A 108 10.86 -7.94 16.06
CA ALA A 108 9.40 -7.87 15.94
C ALA A 108 8.92 -6.47 16.32
N PHE A 109 8.29 -5.76 15.38
CA PHE A 109 7.73 -4.42 15.61
C PHE A 109 8.77 -3.38 16.09
N SER A 110 10.05 -3.55 15.74
CA SER A 110 11.14 -2.59 16.02
C SER A 110 10.88 -1.20 15.42
N ASN A 111 9.98 -1.10 14.43
CA ASN A 111 9.55 0.15 13.82
C ASN A 111 8.57 0.95 14.69
N PHE A 112 7.95 0.36 15.73
CA PHE A 112 6.95 1.06 16.54
C PHE A 112 7.52 2.28 17.27
N PRO A 113 8.68 2.20 17.96
CA PRO A 113 9.25 3.38 18.63
C PRO A 113 9.53 4.56 17.70
N VAL A 114 10.03 4.33 16.48
CA VAL A 114 10.32 5.41 15.52
C VAL A 114 9.05 6.04 14.96
N VAL A 115 7.99 5.26 14.74
CA VAL A 115 6.66 5.75 14.35
C VAL A 115 6.05 6.58 15.48
N LEU A 116 6.12 6.09 16.72
CA LEU A 116 5.63 6.83 17.90
C LEU A 116 6.38 8.15 18.08
N TYR A 117 7.71 8.15 17.95
CA TYR A 117 8.52 9.36 18.02
C TYR A 117 8.13 10.37 16.93
N GLY A 118 7.96 9.91 15.69
CA GLY A 118 7.52 10.74 14.56
C GLY A 118 6.12 11.33 14.77
N LEU A 119 5.19 10.53 15.31
CA LEU A 119 3.83 10.96 15.66
C LEU A 119 3.86 12.13 16.65
N ILE A 120 4.62 11.98 17.75
CA ILE A 120 4.70 12.95 18.84
C ILE A 120 5.46 14.21 18.41
N SER A 121 6.51 14.06 17.61
CA SER A 121 7.35 15.17 17.16
C SER A 121 6.74 15.96 15.98
N GLY A 122 5.55 15.59 15.50
CA GLY A 122 4.94 16.22 14.31
C GLY A 122 5.65 15.89 12.99
N GLY A 123 6.50 14.85 12.99
CA GLY A 123 7.29 14.41 11.86
C GLY A 123 6.78 13.11 11.24
N ASN A 124 7.71 12.25 10.83
CA ASN A 124 7.48 10.90 10.32
C ASN A 124 8.50 9.92 10.96
N TRP A 125 8.49 8.66 10.55
CA TRP A 125 9.44 7.66 11.07
C TRP A 125 10.93 8.02 10.90
N THR A 126 11.29 8.92 9.96
CA THR A 126 12.68 9.38 9.78
C THR A 126 13.11 10.45 10.77
N THR A 127 12.16 11.11 11.43
CA THR A 127 12.43 12.24 12.33
C THR A 127 13.34 11.84 13.50
N ALA A 128 13.15 10.64 14.06
CA ALA A 128 14.04 10.13 15.10
C ALA A 128 15.50 10.06 14.64
N TYR A 129 15.74 9.59 13.41
CA TYR A 129 17.08 9.47 12.82
C TYR A 129 17.68 10.79 12.37
N ALA A 130 16.86 11.84 12.23
CA ALA A 130 17.32 13.19 11.88
C ALA A 130 17.70 13.98 13.14
N GLU A 131 16.91 13.87 14.21
CA GLU A 131 17.14 14.56 15.48
C GLU A 131 18.19 13.85 16.36
N HIS A 132 18.30 12.52 16.26
CA HIS A 132 19.23 11.69 17.03
C HIS A 132 20.09 10.84 16.10
N PRO A 133 21.08 11.41 15.39
CA PRO A 133 21.91 10.68 14.43
C PRO A 133 22.70 9.52 15.07
N GLU A 134 22.98 9.58 16.37
CA GLU A 134 23.67 8.52 17.14
C GLU A 134 22.93 7.17 17.12
N ILE A 135 21.61 7.16 16.90
CA ILE A 135 20.86 5.89 16.86
C ILE A 135 21.18 5.06 15.61
N ARG A 136 21.74 5.68 14.55
CA ARG A 136 22.06 4.99 13.28
C ARG A 136 23.22 4.02 13.41
N THR A 137 24.07 4.20 14.42
CA THR A 137 25.24 3.34 14.66
C THR A 137 24.92 2.18 15.63
N LEU A 138 23.75 2.22 16.28
CA LEU A 138 23.34 1.22 17.26
C LEU A 138 22.71 -0.01 16.58
N PRO A 139 22.80 -1.21 17.22
CA PRO A 139 21.98 -2.36 16.84
C PRO A 139 20.49 -2.02 16.86
N GLU A 140 19.70 -2.61 15.97
CA GLU A 140 18.27 -2.27 15.78
C GLU A 140 17.44 -2.34 17.07
N SER A 141 17.64 -3.38 17.89
CA SER A 141 16.90 -3.54 19.16
C SER A 141 17.33 -2.53 20.23
N GLU A 142 18.56 -2.04 20.18
CA GLU A 142 19.04 -0.97 21.05
C GLU A 142 18.56 0.40 20.57
N ALA A 143 18.64 0.67 19.26
CA ALA A 143 18.09 1.86 18.64
C ALA A 143 16.59 2.02 18.95
N ALA A 144 15.80 0.95 18.78
CA ALA A 144 14.38 0.96 19.09
C ALA A 144 14.10 1.31 20.58
N ARG A 145 14.86 0.72 21.51
CA ARG A 145 14.75 1.05 22.95
C ARG A 145 15.13 2.49 23.25
N ARG A 146 16.17 3.03 22.60
CA ARG A 146 16.62 4.41 22.81
C ARG A 146 15.63 5.42 22.27
N VAL A 147 15.11 5.19 21.07
CA VAL A 147 14.05 6.02 20.47
C VAL A 147 12.78 6.01 21.33
N LEU A 148 12.40 4.86 21.89
CA LEU A 148 11.28 4.80 22.83
C LEU A 148 11.54 5.68 24.05
N GLY A 149 12.76 5.65 24.59
CA GLY A 149 13.18 6.55 25.67
C GLY A 149 13.01 8.02 25.32
N PHE A 150 13.44 8.43 24.12
CA PHE A 150 13.27 9.82 23.65
C PHE A 150 11.80 10.20 23.45
N ALA A 151 10.98 9.30 22.90
CA ALA A 151 9.55 9.53 22.74
C ALA A 151 8.85 9.72 24.09
N LEU A 152 9.18 8.89 25.09
CA LEU A 152 8.64 9.00 26.45
C LEU A 152 9.13 10.27 27.16
N ALA A 153 10.36 10.72 26.93
CA ALA A 153 10.87 11.98 27.46
C ALA A 153 10.05 13.17 26.92
N LYS A 154 9.86 13.26 25.60
CA LYS A 154 9.02 14.31 24.98
C LYS A 154 7.58 14.29 25.51
N LEU A 155 6.99 13.12 25.75
CA LEU A 155 5.64 13.02 26.32
C LEU A 155 5.56 13.49 27.78
N ARG A 156 6.63 13.31 28.55
CA ARG A 156 6.71 13.83 29.92
C ARG A 156 6.84 15.36 29.93
N GLU A 157 7.54 15.92 28.94
CA GLU A 157 7.69 17.37 28.77
C GLU A 157 6.40 18.04 28.30
N ASP A 158 5.74 17.50 27.27
CA ASP A 158 4.44 17.99 26.76
C ASP A 158 3.52 16.81 26.37
N PRO A 159 2.58 16.40 27.25
CA PRO A 159 1.66 15.31 26.96
C PRO A 159 0.66 15.66 25.83
N TRP A 160 0.47 16.95 25.52
CA TRP A 160 -0.44 17.38 24.46
C TRP A 160 0.11 17.07 23.06
N LEU A 161 1.41 16.81 22.93
CA LEU A 161 2.02 16.35 21.68
C LEU A 161 1.38 15.06 21.16
N LEU A 162 1.01 14.13 22.05
CA LEU A 162 0.31 12.92 21.66
C LEU A 162 -1.05 13.23 21.04
N ALA A 163 -1.83 14.10 21.68
CA ALA A 163 -3.15 14.49 21.19
C ALA A 163 -3.04 15.20 19.83
N LYS A 164 -2.08 16.11 19.67
CA LYS A 164 -1.79 16.75 18.37
C LYS A 164 -1.44 15.73 17.29
N GLY A 165 -0.56 14.77 17.61
CA GLY A 165 -0.17 13.69 16.69
C GLY A 165 -1.35 12.81 16.29
N VAL A 166 -2.17 12.40 17.26
CA VAL A 166 -3.41 11.64 17.05
C VAL A 166 -4.38 12.38 16.13
N MET A 167 -4.63 13.67 16.39
CA MET A 167 -5.53 14.49 15.57
C MET A 167 -5.02 14.64 14.15
N ARG A 168 -3.71 14.87 13.98
CA ARG A 168 -3.06 14.90 12.66
C ARG A 168 -3.23 13.55 11.94
N ALA A 169 -3.10 12.43 12.64
CA ALA A 169 -3.26 11.08 12.07
C ALA A 169 -4.66 10.86 11.52
N TRP A 170 -5.68 11.25 12.29
CA TRP A 170 -7.06 11.22 11.81
C TRP A 170 -7.31 12.18 10.66
N GLU A 171 -6.83 13.42 10.75
CA GLU A 171 -6.95 14.40 9.66
C GLU A 171 -6.35 13.83 8.36
N ALA A 172 -5.13 13.29 8.41
CA ALA A 172 -4.50 12.68 7.24
C ALA A 172 -5.31 11.50 6.70
N PHE A 173 -5.84 10.63 7.58
CA PHE A 173 -6.62 9.46 7.19
C PHE A 173 -7.96 9.82 6.56
N PHE A 174 -8.64 10.86 7.04
CA PHE A 174 -9.90 11.35 6.47
C PHE A 174 -9.71 12.38 5.36
N SER A 175 -8.47 12.83 5.11
CA SER A 175 -8.16 13.78 4.04
C SER A 175 -8.45 13.18 2.65
N LEU A 176 -8.82 14.05 1.71
CA LEU A 176 -8.97 13.64 0.32
C LEU A 176 -7.62 13.28 -0.31
N GLY A 177 -6.50 13.86 0.16
CA GLY A 177 -5.16 13.77 -0.44
C GLY A 177 -4.36 12.52 -0.07
N LEU A 178 -4.23 12.23 1.22
CA LEU A 178 -3.46 11.09 1.77
C LEU A 178 -4.37 10.03 2.42
N GLY A 179 -5.68 10.25 2.39
CA GLY A 179 -6.60 9.48 3.21
C GLY A 179 -6.95 8.09 2.71
N HIS A 180 -7.99 7.58 3.33
CA HIS A 180 -8.37 6.19 3.36
C HIS A 180 -8.43 5.51 1.98
N PHE A 181 -8.99 6.18 0.97
CA PHE A 181 -9.17 5.58 -0.36
C PHE A 181 -8.01 5.82 -1.33
N THR A 182 -6.89 6.37 -0.88
CA THR A 182 -5.73 6.61 -1.75
C THR A 182 -5.15 5.34 -2.36
N PHE A 183 -5.42 4.16 -1.79
CA PHE A 183 -5.03 2.89 -2.41
C PHE A 183 -5.73 2.62 -3.76
N LEU A 184 -6.86 3.28 -4.03
CA LEU A 184 -7.58 3.26 -5.31
C LEU A 184 -7.00 4.24 -6.34
N ARG A 185 -6.19 5.22 -5.92
CA ARG A 185 -5.62 6.20 -6.82
C ARG A 185 -4.70 5.54 -7.85
N LEU A 186 -4.83 6.00 -9.08
CA LEU A 186 -3.91 5.68 -10.15
C LEU A 186 -2.59 6.42 -9.91
N GLY A 187 -1.48 5.82 -10.34
CA GLY A 187 -0.19 6.49 -10.26
C GLY A 187 -0.17 7.73 -11.16
N GLY A 188 0.75 8.67 -10.89
CA GLY A 188 0.87 9.90 -11.67
C GLY A 188 1.14 9.63 -13.16
N ALA A 189 1.76 8.51 -13.48
CA ALA A 189 1.95 8.05 -14.86
C ALA A 189 0.61 7.76 -15.56
N GLU A 190 -0.26 6.98 -14.91
CA GLU A 190 -1.57 6.61 -15.44
C GLU A 190 -2.53 7.81 -15.51
N VAL A 191 -2.50 8.70 -14.52
CA VAL A 191 -3.28 9.95 -14.59
C VAL A 191 -2.85 10.77 -15.80
N ARG A 192 -1.54 10.95 -16.01
CA ARG A 192 -1.02 11.68 -17.19
C ARG A 192 -1.43 11.05 -18.52
N GLU A 193 -1.49 9.72 -18.58
CA GLU A 193 -1.92 9.00 -19.78
C GLU A 193 -3.42 9.20 -20.05
N ILE A 194 -4.27 9.07 -19.02
CA ILE A 194 -5.70 9.37 -19.12
C ILE A 194 -5.93 10.84 -19.51
N THR A 195 -5.20 11.77 -18.88
CA THR A 195 -5.29 13.20 -19.22
C THR A 195 -4.86 13.45 -20.66
N ARG A 196 -3.82 12.77 -21.17
CA ARG A 196 -3.41 12.87 -22.59
C ARG A 196 -4.43 12.27 -23.53
N ALA A 197 -4.98 11.09 -23.22
CA ALA A 197 -6.01 10.46 -24.05
C ALA A 197 -7.28 11.32 -24.14
N LEU A 198 -7.60 12.05 -23.07
CA LEU A 198 -8.77 12.91 -22.98
C LEU A 198 -8.48 14.38 -23.32
N SER A 199 -7.22 14.75 -23.62
CA SER A 199 -6.85 16.13 -23.94
C SER A 199 -7.53 16.68 -25.20
N PRO A 200 -7.85 15.91 -26.26
CA PRO A 200 -8.59 16.45 -27.40
C PRO A 200 -9.98 16.99 -27.05
N TRP A 201 -10.50 16.61 -25.89
CA TRP A 201 -11.81 17.04 -25.38
C TRP A 201 -11.69 18.18 -24.36
N SER A 202 -10.49 18.73 -24.11
CA SER A 202 -10.29 19.80 -23.12
C SER A 202 -11.03 21.07 -23.45
N ASP A 203 -11.29 21.31 -24.74
CA ASP A 203 -11.89 22.54 -25.26
C ASP A 203 -13.39 22.65 -24.93
N LEU A 204 -14.01 21.55 -24.51
CA LEU A 204 -15.39 21.51 -24.01
C LEU A 204 -15.51 22.03 -22.56
N TRP A 205 -14.41 22.38 -21.90
CA TRP A 205 -14.41 22.81 -20.50
C TRP A 205 -14.69 24.32 -20.37
N PRO A 206 -15.74 24.74 -19.64
CA PRO A 206 -16.05 26.16 -19.48
C PRO A 206 -14.86 26.95 -18.89
N PRO A 207 -14.48 28.10 -19.48
CA PRO A 207 -13.32 28.89 -19.03
C PRO A 207 -13.38 29.35 -17.57
N ALA A 208 -14.60 29.53 -17.04
CA ALA A 208 -14.82 29.85 -15.63
C ALA A 208 -14.39 28.70 -14.70
N LEU A 209 -14.73 27.45 -15.05
CA LEU A 209 -14.33 26.26 -14.29
C LEU A 209 -12.84 25.96 -14.45
N ALA A 210 -12.23 26.31 -15.59
CA ALA A 210 -10.79 26.16 -15.81
C ALA A 210 -9.96 26.95 -14.79
N ARG A 211 -10.36 28.20 -14.52
CA ARG A 211 -9.67 29.10 -13.57
C ARG A 211 -9.79 28.65 -12.11
N ILE A 212 -10.95 28.16 -11.71
CA ILE A 212 -11.14 27.63 -10.34
C ILE A 212 -10.33 26.34 -10.15
N ALA A 213 -10.35 25.46 -11.15
CA ALA A 213 -9.63 24.20 -11.14
C ALA A 213 -8.10 24.39 -11.09
N SER A 214 -7.56 25.34 -11.85
CA SER A 214 -6.10 25.59 -11.88
C SER A 214 -5.54 26.01 -10.51
N ASN A 215 -6.32 26.77 -9.72
CA ASN A 215 -5.91 27.20 -8.38
C ASN A 215 -5.76 26.03 -7.39
N HIS A 216 -6.37 24.88 -7.69
CA HIS A 216 -6.23 23.64 -6.91
C HIS A 216 -5.37 22.57 -7.60
N GLY A 217 -4.59 22.96 -8.62
CA GLY A 217 -3.71 22.05 -9.36
C GLY A 217 -4.44 21.08 -10.30
N ILE A 218 -5.74 21.28 -10.53
CA ILE A 218 -6.57 20.45 -11.41
C ILE A 218 -6.41 20.95 -12.84
N ARG A 219 -5.66 20.19 -13.65
CA ARG A 219 -5.36 20.54 -15.05
C ARG A 219 -6.42 20.00 -16.01
N GLY A 220 -7.62 20.59 -15.95
CA GLY A 220 -8.73 20.30 -16.85
C GLY A 220 -9.69 19.21 -16.36
N TRP A 221 -10.76 19.00 -17.13
CA TRP A 221 -11.87 18.10 -16.80
C TRP A 221 -11.48 16.63 -16.54
N PRO A 222 -10.47 16.04 -17.21
CA PRO A 222 -10.06 14.67 -16.91
C PRO A 222 -9.56 14.52 -15.48
N SER A 223 -8.87 15.54 -14.95
CA SER A 223 -8.42 15.58 -13.57
C SER A 223 -9.59 15.71 -12.60
N VAL A 224 -10.63 16.49 -12.96
CA VAL A 224 -11.87 16.58 -12.16
C VAL A 224 -12.57 15.23 -12.08
N VAL A 225 -12.79 14.57 -13.23
CA VAL A 225 -13.40 13.24 -13.28
C VAL A 225 -12.57 12.23 -12.49
N TYR A 226 -11.25 12.30 -12.62
CA TYR A 226 -10.35 11.47 -11.82
C TYR A 226 -10.55 11.67 -10.31
N HIS A 227 -10.53 12.92 -9.82
CA HIS A 227 -10.76 13.18 -8.40
C HIS A 227 -12.18 12.80 -7.94
N ALA A 228 -13.19 13.04 -8.78
CA ALA A 228 -14.57 12.67 -8.51
C ALA A 228 -14.72 11.14 -8.38
N VAL A 229 -14.16 10.37 -9.31
CA VAL A 229 -14.30 8.91 -9.36
C VAL A 229 -13.41 8.20 -8.35
N TYR A 230 -12.15 8.62 -8.18
CA TYR A 230 -11.19 7.91 -7.35
C TYR A 230 -11.06 8.46 -5.93
N THR A 231 -11.63 9.63 -5.65
CA THR A 231 -11.58 10.23 -4.31
C THR A 231 -12.99 10.44 -3.74
N LEU A 232 -13.84 11.22 -4.40
CA LEU A 232 -15.15 11.57 -3.84
C LEU A 232 -16.14 10.40 -3.85
N LEU A 233 -16.24 9.66 -4.95
CA LEU A 233 -17.19 8.56 -5.10
C LEU A 233 -16.97 7.46 -4.04
N PRO A 234 -15.74 6.97 -3.76
CA PRO A 234 -15.50 6.02 -2.68
C PRO A 234 -15.97 6.52 -1.32
N TRP A 235 -15.78 7.81 -1.00
CA TRP A 235 -16.28 8.41 0.24
C TRP A 235 -17.82 8.46 0.28
N VAL A 236 -18.48 8.83 -0.82
CA VAL A 236 -19.95 8.82 -0.90
C VAL A 236 -20.49 7.41 -0.71
N LEU A 237 -19.91 6.42 -1.39
CA LEU A 237 -20.28 5.02 -1.26
C LEU A 237 -19.99 4.49 0.14
N PHE A 238 -18.88 4.89 0.73
CA PHE A 238 -18.53 4.57 2.12
C PHE A 238 -19.59 5.08 3.09
N LEU A 239 -19.96 6.36 3.00
CA LEU A 239 -20.99 6.96 3.86
C LEU A 239 -22.34 6.27 3.67
N ALA A 240 -22.75 5.99 2.43
CA ALA A 240 -23.97 5.23 2.14
C ALA A 240 -23.93 3.82 2.75
N GLY A 241 -22.78 3.14 2.67
CA GLY A 241 -22.53 1.85 3.28
C GLY A 241 -22.60 1.90 4.80
N ALA A 242 -21.95 2.88 5.42
CA ALA A 242 -21.93 3.10 6.86
C ALA A 242 -23.34 3.36 7.41
N ILE A 243 -24.10 4.26 6.76
CA ILE A 243 -25.51 4.53 7.10
C ILE A 243 -26.36 3.26 6.95
N SER A 244 -26.12 2.46 5.90
CA SER A 244 -26.82 1.19 5.70
C SER A 244 -26.56 0.19 6.83
N VAL A 245 -25.31 0.13 7.33
CA VAL A 245 -24.88 -0.74 8.43
C VAL A 245 -25.47 -0.29 9.76
N THR A 246 -25.44 1.01 10.08
CA THR A 246 -26.00 1.53 11.34
C THR A 246 -27.52 1.36 11.43
N ARG A 247 -28.22 1.36 10.29
CA ARG A 247 -29.67 1.09 10.21
C ARG A 247 -30.04 -0.39 10.37
N ARG A 248 -29.07 -1.31 10.47
CA ARG A 248 -29.31 -2.76 10.62
C ARG A 248 -28.55 -3.34 11.81
N PRO A 249 -28.79 -2.85 13.04
CA PRO A 249 -28.03 -3.27 14.21
C PRO A 249 -28.21 -4.76 14.56
N GLY A 250 -29.26 -5.43 14.07
CA GLY A 250 -29.48 -6.87 14.27
C GLY A 250 -28.73 -7.80 13.30
N ASP A 251 -28.20 -7.26 12.19
CA ASP A 251 -27.49 -8.06 11.19
C ASP A 251 -26.04 -8.31 11.63
N ALA A 252 -25.64 -9.58 11.69
CA ALA A 252 -24.32 -9.97 12.18
C ALA A 252 -23.19 -9.42 11.30
N ARG A 253 -23.40 -9.31 9.99
CA ARG A 253 -22.41 -8.72 9.05
C ARG A 253 -22.26 -7.22 9.27
N SER A 254 -23.37 -6.52 9.47
CA SER A 254 -23.37 -5.10 9.85
C SER A 254 -22.59 -4.87 11.16
N GLN A 255 -22.81 -5.72 12.18
CA GLN A 255 -22.06 -5.65 13.44
C GLN A 255 -20.56 -5.94 13.26
N LEU A 256 -20.18 -6.93 12.44
CA LEU A 256 -18.77 -7.23 12.09
C LEU A 256 -18.09 -5.99 11.50
N LEU A 257 -18.74 -5.35 10.52
CA LEU A 257 -18.21 -4.16 9.87
C LEU A 257 -18.08 -3.01 10.86
N GLY A 258 -19.08 -2.79 11.72
CA GLY A 258 -19.03 -1.78 12.76
C GLY A 258 -17.86 -2.00 13.73
N ALA A 259 -17.74 -3.21 14.29
CA ALA A 259 -16.67 -3.57 15.22
C ALA A 259 -15.27 -3.42 14.58
N SER A 260 -15.13 -3.88 13.33
CA SER A 260 -13.87 -3.75 12.59
C SER A 260 -13.52 -2.29 12.32
N TRP A 261 -14.51 -1.46 11.94
CA TRP A 261 -14.27 -0.04 11.66
C TRP A 261 -13.91 0.77 12.91
N VAL A 262 -14.54 0.49 14.04
CA VAL A 262 -14.14 1.07 15.33
C VAL A 262 -12.68 0.73 15.63
N GLY A 263 -12.29 -0.55 15.46
CA GLY A 263 -10.90 -0.98 15.63
C GLY A 263 -9.93 -0.31 14.65
N ILE A 264 -10.31 -0.12 13.39
CA ILE A 264 -9.50 0.58 12.39
C ILE A 264 -9.30 2.03 12.81
N VAL A 265 -10.37 2.76 13.13
CA VAL A 265 -10.32 4.19 13.47
C VAL A 265 -9.46 4.44 14.72
N LEU A 266 -9.61 3.59 15.74
CA LEU A 266 -8.79 3.66 16.95
C LEU A 266 -7.32 3.29 16.73
N SER A 267 -7.03 2.54 15.66
CA SER A 267 -5.65 2.21 15.32
C SER A 267 -4.92 3.30 14.53
N ILE A 268 -5.64 4.23 13.88
CA ILE A 268 -5.03 5.25 12.98
C ILE A 268 -3.83 5.97 13.62
N PRO A 269 -3.88 6.43 14.88
CA PRO A 269 -2.75 7.13 15.48
C PRO A 269 -1.46 6.31 15.57
N PHE A 270 -1.58 4.98 15.66
CA PHE A 270 -0.46 4.06 15.78
C PHE A 270 0.04 3.55 14.41
N VAL A 271 -0.69 3.86 13.35
CA VAL A 271 -0.32 3.56 11.95
C VAL A 271 -0.65 4.75 11.04
N PRO A 272 -0.05 5.93 11.29
CA PRO A 272 -0.43 7.13 10.58
C PRO A 272 -0.14 7.00 9.07
N PRO A 273 -1.02 7.50 8.18
CA PRO A 273 -0.87 7.29 6.73
C PRO A 273 0.44 7.82 6.13
N TRP A 274 1.02 8.88 6.70
CA TRP A 274 2.26 9.45 6.16
C TRP A 274 3.50 8.59 6.44
N ASP A 275 3.44 7.65 7.39
CA ASP A 275 4.59 6.82 7.75
C ASP A 275 4.81 5.64 6.81
N GLY A 276 3.84 5.28 5.97
CA GLY A 276 4.03 4.22 5.00
C GLY A 276 3.30 4.47 3.69
N ASP A 277 3.95 5.20 2.77
CA ASP A 277 3.50 5.46 1.38
C ASP A 277 1.96 5.48 1.26
N ALA A 278 1.33 6.33 2.09
CA ALA A 278 -0.10 6.44 2.34
C ALA A 278 -0.73 5.18 3.02
N MET A 279 -1.61 4.48 2.30
CA MET A 279 -2.42 3.41 2.89
C MET A 279 -1.69 2.06 2.99
N ARG A 280 -0.37 2.03 2.76
CA ARG A 280 0.41 0.78 2.70
C ARG A 280 0.42 0.02 4.03
N VAL A 281 0.43 0.74 5.14
CA VAL A 281 0.33 0.16 6.50
C VAL A 281 -1.01 -0.52 6.78
N TYR A 282 -2.04 -0.25 5.96
CA TYR A 282 -3.39 -0.79 6.16
C TYR A 282 -3.66 -2.08 5.36
N ALA A 283 -2.67 -2.62 4.63
CA ALA A 283 -2.87 -3.74 3.69
C ALA A 283 -3.64 -4.93 4.30
N ALA A 284 -3.35 -5.31 5.55
CA ALA A 284 -4.02 -6.41 6.25
C ALA A 284 -5.52 -6.19 6.50
N THR A 285 -5.97 -4.94 6.58
CA THR A 285 -7.37 -4.60 6.87
C THR A 285 -8.10 -3.96 5.69
N MET A 286 -7.40 -3.66 4.59
CA MET A 286 -8.00 -3.18 3.33
C MET A 286 -9.22 -4.01 2.87
N PRO A 287 -9.21 -5.36 2.96
CA PRO A 287 -10.36 -6.14 2.50
C PRO A 287 -11.64 -5.81 3.27
N VAL A 288 -11.56 -5.60 4.58
CA VAL A 288 -12.71 -5.20 5.42
C VAL A 288 -13.12 -3.75 5.14
N GLN A 289 -12.14 -2.86 4.93
CA GLN A 289 -12.38 -1.46 4.58
C GLN A 289 -13.18 -1.31 3.28
N LEU A 290 -12.88 -2.15 2.29
CA LEU A 290 -13.53 -2.18 0.98
C LEU A 290 -14.98 -2.67 1.00
N VAL A 291 -15.41 -3.38 2.05
CA VAL A 291 -16.78 -3.90 2.13
C VAL A 291 -17.80 -2.77 2.28
N LEU A 292 -17.50 -1.72 3.05
CA LEU A 292 -18.46 -0.62 3.25
C LEU A 292 -18.80 0.13 1.95
N PRO A 293 -17.83 0.58 1.15
CA PRO A 293 -18.12 1.13 -0.18
C PRO A 293 -18.88 0.15 -1.08
N ALA A 294 -18.57 -1.15 -1.04
CA ALA A 294 -19.28 -2.15 -1.82
C ALA A 294 -20.75 -2.29 -1.40
N VAL A 295 -21.04 -2.25 -0.09
CA VAL A 295 -22.41 -2.21 0.44
C VAL A 295 -23.13 -0.94 -0.02
N GLY A 296 -22.47 0.22 0.05
CA GLY A 296 -23.01 1.49 -0.44
C GLY A 296 -23.33 1.45 -1.94
N ALA A 297 -22.43 0.90 -2.75
CA ALA A 297 -22.63 0.71 -4.19
C ALA A 297 -23.83 -0.19 -4.48
N SER A 298 -23.95 -1.31 -3.77
CA SER A 298 -25.09 -2.22 -3.91
C SER A 298 -26.43 -1.51 -3.61
N ARG A 299 -26.47 -0.66 -2.58
CA ARG A 299 -27.66 0.14 -2.24
C ARG A 299 -27.98 1.18 -3.30
N LEU A 300 -26.98 1.90 -3.78
CA LEU A 300 -27.17 2.91 -4.82
C LEU A 300 -27.70 2.27 -6.11
N ILE A 301 -27.12 1.14 -6.53
CA ILE A 301 -27.58 0.39 -7.70
C ILE A 301 -29.02 -0.11 -7.51
N GLY A 302 -29.35 -0.64 -6.32
CA GLY A 302 -30.72 -1.06 -5.99
C GLY A 302 -31.73 0.09 -6.08
N TRP A 303 -31.38 1.25 -5.52
CA TRP A 303 -32.21 2.46 -5.58
C TRP A 303 -32.39 2.94 -7.02
N LEU A 304 -31.31 3.03 -7.81
CA LEU A 304 -31.37 3.40 -9.23
C LEU A 304 -32.26 2.44 -10.02
N ARG A 305 -32.15 1.13 -9.77
CA ARG A 305 -33.02 0.12 -10.41
C ARG A 305 -34.50 0.38 -10.12
N THR A 306 -34.87 0.69 -8.87
CA THR A 306 -36.28 0.97 -8.53
C THR A 306 -36.81 2.27 -9.14
N ARG A 307 -35.96 3.26 -9.39
CA ARG A 307 -36.35 4.54 -10.01
C ARG A 307 -36.39 4.47 -11.53
N LEU A 308 -35.47 3.72 -12.14
CA LEU A 308 -35.35 3.56 -13.60
C LEU A 308 -36.24 2.46 -14.15
N ALA A 309 -36.65 1.50 -13.33
CA ALA A 309 -37.74 0.61 -13.67
C ALA A 309 -38.98 1.48 -13.88
N ARG A 310 -39.24 1.86 -15.14
CA ARG A 310 -40.44 2.58 -15.53
C ARG A 310 -41.64 1.88 -14.90
N PRO A 311 -42.65 2.61 -14.40
CA PRO A 311 -43.91 1.99 -14.04
C PRO A 311 -44.31 1.13 -15.23
N ARG A 312 -44.41 -0.17 -15.01
CA ARG A 312 -44.82 -1.12 -16.03
C ARG A 312 -46.20 -0.62 -16.45
N ILE A 313 -46.26 0.13 -17.54
CA ILE A 313 -47.53 0.55 -18.13
C ILE A 313 -48.26 -0.77 -18.28
N GLU A 314 -49.34 -0.91 -17.52
CA GLU A 314 -50.26 -2.03 -17.59
C GLU A 314 -50.83 -2.03 -19.01
N ARG A 315 -50.06 -2.54 -19.97
CA ARG A 315 -50.60 -2.91 -21.28
C ARG A 315 -51.47 -4.11 -20.98
N GLY A 316 -52.77 -3.84 -20.83
CA GLY A 316 -53.80 -4.85 -20.90
C GLY A 316 -53.57 -5.69 -22.16
N SER A 317 -53.08 -6.90 -21.98
CA SER A 317 -53.19 -7.99 -22.93
C SER A 317 -52.74 -9.25 -22.20
N ALA A 318 -53.70 -10.17 -22.05
CA ALA A 318 -53.55 -11.50 -21.49
C ALA A 318 -52.61 -12.37 -22.37
N GLY A 319 -51.32 -12.05 -22.39
CA GLY A 319 -50.28 -12.91 -22.92
C GLY A 319 -49.74 -13.82 -21.80
N PRO A 320 -49.44 -15.10 -22.08
CA PRO A 320 -48.92 -16.02 -21.07
C PRO A 320 -47.65 -15.45 -20.44
N ALA A 321 -47.67 -15.32 -19.11
CA ALA A 321 -46.60 -14.74 -18.33
C ALA A 321 -45.31 -15.55 -18.52
N MET A 322 -44.38 -15.03 -19.33
CA MET A 322 -43.05 -15.60 -19.45
C MET A 322 -42.33 -15.38 -18.10
N PRO A 323 -41.89 -16.44 -17.40
CA PRO A 323 -41.31 -16.31 -16.08
C PRO A 323 -39.97 -15.57 -16.19
N THR A 324 -39.96 -14.30 -15.79
CA THR A 324 -38.71 -13.53 -15.66
C THR A 324 -38.00 -14.02 -14.41
N ASP A 325 -37.18 -15.04 -14.57
CA ASP A 325 -36.37 -15.60 -13.48
C ASP A 325 -35.38 -14.53 -12.96
N PRO A 326 -35.53 -14.02 -11.72
CA PRO A 326 -34.62 -13.03 -11.14
C PRO A 326 -33.18 -13.53 -11.04
N THR A 327 -32.96 -14.83 -11.17
CA THR A 327 -31.64 -15.45 -11.25
C THR A 327 -30.91 -15.00 -12.52
N ALA A 328 -31.58 -14.96 -13.68
CA ALA A 328 -30.97 -14.56 -14.96
C ALA A 328 -30.42 -13.12 -14.93
N ALA A 329 -31.17 -12.17 -14.33
CA ALA A 329 -30.73 -10.78 -14.21
C ALA A 329 -29.52 -10.60 -13.25
N ARG A 330 -29.39 -11.49 -12.26
CA ARG A 330 -28.20 -11.54 -11.37
C ARG A 330 -27.02 -12.15 -12.10
N THR A 331 -27.24 -13.22 -12.88
CA THR A 331 -26.19 -13.87 -13.68
C THR A 331 -25.64 -12.93 -14.75
N VAL A 332 -26.50 -12.19 -15.47
CA VAL A 332 -26.08 -11.20 -16.47
C VAL A 332 -25.33 -10.04 -15.83
N GLY A 333 -25.76 -9.55 -14.66
CA GLY A 333 -25.03 -8.50 -13.94
C GLY A 333 -23.65 -8.96 -13.45
N LEU A 334 -23.57 -10.18 -12.93
CA LEU A 334 -22.30 -10.78 -12.49
C LEU A 334 -21.39 -11.07 -13.68
N ALA A 335 -21.93 -11.56 -14.80
CA ALA A 335 -21.21 -11.80 -16.04
C ALA A 335 -20.70 -10.49 -16.65
N ALA A 336 -21.50 -9.42 -16.64
CA ALA A 336 -21.07 -8.10 -17.11
C ALA A 336 -19.92 -7.54 -16.28
N VAL A 337 -20.00 -7.61 -14.94
CA VAL A 337 -18.89 -7.18 -14.05
C VAL A 337 -17.67 -8.08 -14.24
N SER A 338 -17.87 -9.39 -14.35
CA SER A 338 -16.82 -10.39 -14.57
C SER A 338 -16.26 -10.37 -15.99
N ALA A 339 -16.90 -9.68 -16.95
CA ALA A 339 -16.39 -9.45 -18.31
C ALA A 339 -15.73 -8.07 -18.42
N LEU A 340 -16.26 -7.05 -17.74
CA LEU A 340 -15.66 -5.72 -17.65
C LEU A 340 -14.32 -5.74 -16.91
N LEU A 341 -14.18 -6.53 -15.84
CA LEU A 341 -12.90 -6.62 -15.12
C LEU A 341 -11.79 -7.21 -16.01
N PRO A 342 -11.96 -8.37 -16.67
CA PRO A 342 -11.00 -8.91 -17.63
C PRO A 342 -10.86 -8.05 -18.87
N ALA A 343 -11.89 -7.36 -19.37
CA ALA A 343 -11.74 -6.44 -20.50
C ALA A 343 -10.87 -5.23 -20.13
N LEU A 344 -11.03 -4.66 -18.93
CA LEU A 344 -10.18 -3.59 -18.40
C LEU A 344 -8.75 -4.08 -18.08
N VAL A 345 -8.60 -5.35 -17.69
CA VAL A 345 -7.30 -6.00 -17.52
C VAL A 345 -6.69 -6.38 -18.88
N ALA A 346 -7.47 -6.80 -19.87
CA ALA A 346 -7.03 -7.22 -21.20
C ALA A 346 -6.68 -6.02 -22.09
N LEU A 347 -7.38 -4.89 -21.95
CA LEU A 347 -6.93 -3.59 -22.50
C LEU A 347 -5.53 -3.20 -21.97
N LYS A 348 -5.11 -3.79 -20.86
CA LYS A 348 -3.87 -3.48 -20.14
C LYS A 348 -2.78 -4.55 -20.31
N VAL A 349 -3.16 -5.82 -20.47
CA VAL A 349 -2.27 -6.97 -20.74
C VAL A 349 -2.05 -7.14 -22.24
N GLY A 350 -3.01 -6.73 -23.09
CA GLY A 350 -2.91 -6.69 -24.54
C GLY A 350 -2.10 -5.51 -25.08
N MET A 351 -1.59 -4.63 -24.21
CA MET A 351 -0.41 -3.84 -24.56
C MET A 351 0.78 -4.77 -24.36
N PRO A 352 1.38 -5.33 -25.44
CA PRO A 352 2.57 -6.14 -25.29
C PRO A 352 3.57 -5.30 -24.50
N ALA A 353 3.97 -5.80 -23.33
CA ALA A 353 5.20 -5.32 -22.72
C ALA A 353 6.25 -5.56 -23.80
N ALA A 354 6.68 -4.50 -24.48
CA ALA A 354 7.72 -4.58 -25.48
C ALA A 354 8.83 -5.42 -24.85
N ALA A 355 9.13 -6.57 -25.45
CA ALA A 355 10.22 -7.41 -24.99
C ALA A 355 11.40 -6.45 -24.78
N PRO A 356 12.04 -6.46 -23.60
CA PRO A 356 13.20 -5.60 -23.39
C PRO A 356 14.12 -5.83 -24.59
N PRO A 357 14.58 -4.76 -25.27
CA PRO A 357 15.42 -4.92 -26.43
C PRO A 357 16.55 -5.88 -26.06
N PRO A 358 16.93 -6.82 -26.94
CA PRO A 358 18.02 -7.74 -26.66
C PRO A 358 19.21 -6.93 -26.15
N ALA A 359 19.81 -7.41 -25.05
CA ALA A 359 20.96 -6.75 -24.48
C ALA A 359 22.00 -6.58 -25.61
N PRO A 360 22.56 -5.38 -25.82
CA PRO A 360 23.52 -5.17 -26.89
C PRO A 360 24.70 -6.12 -26.68
N ASP A 361 25.12 -6.80 -27.75
CA ASP A 361 26.33 -7.62 -27.76
C ASP A 361 27.52 -6.71 -27.46
N LEU A 362 28.02 -6.79 -26.22
CA LEU A 362 29.18 -6.03 -25.76
C LEU A 362 30.45 -6.82 -26.09
N ALA A 363 30.99 -6.60 -27.29
CA ALA A 363 32.35 -7.03 -27.62
C ALA A 363 33.34 -6.08 -26.94
N CYS A 364 34.16 -6.61 -26.03
CA CYS A 364 35.22 -5.85 -25.35
C CYS A 364 36.58 -6.16 -25.98
N ALA A 365 37.46 -5.17 -26.09
CA ALA A 365 38.85 -5.38 -26.48
C ALA A 365 39.62 -6.13 -25.37
N ARG A 366 40.55 -7.01 -25.74
CA ARG A 366 41.36 -7.80 -24.78
C ARG A 366 42.14 -6.87 -23.85
N GLY A 367 41.90 -6.98 -22.54
CA GLY A 367 42.75 -6.39 -21.50
C GLY A 367 42.05 -5.50 -20.46
N GLU A 368 40.76 -5.19 -20.62
CA GLU A 368 40.01 -4.41 -19.63
C GLU A 368 39.26 -5.30 -18.63
N PRO A 369 39.33 -5.02 -17.31
CA PRO A 369 38.55 -5.76 -16.33
C PRO A 369 37.08 -5.39 -16.44
N HIS A 370 36.24 -6.36 -16.81
CA HIS A 370 34.79 -6.23 -16.77
C HIS A 370 34.18 -7.16 -15.74
N LEU A 371 33.34 -6.61 -14.87
CA LEU A 371 32.47 -7.36 -13.96
C LEU A 371 31.03 -7.23 -14.46
N VAL A 372 30.50 -8.32 -15.02
CA VAL A 372 29.09 -8.44 -15.38
C VAL A 372 28.39 -9.20 -14.26
N VAL A 373 27.59 -8.51 -13.45
CA VAL A 373 26.72 -9.17 -12.47
C VAL A 373 25.28 -9.11 -12.98
N PRO A 374 24.72 -10.22 -13.48
CA PRO A 374 23.29 -10.29 -13.74
C PRO A 374 22.58 -10.46 -12.39
N ILE A 375 22.20 -9.35 -11.75
CA ILE A 375 21.02 -9.42 -10.87
C ILE A 375 19.86 -9.53 -11.84
N ARG A 376 19.25 -10.72 -11.96
CA ARG A 376 18.11 -10.95 -12.84
C ARG A 376 17.10 -9.79 -12.69
N GLY A 377 17.07 -8.90 -13.68
CA GLY A 377 15.89 -8.13 -14.05
C GLY A 377 15.84 -6.63 -13.74
N THR A 378 16.85 -5.95 -13.19
CA THR A 378 16.73 -4.47 -12.99
C THR A 378 17.95 -3.69 -13.48
N GLN A 379 17.92 -3.34 -14.76
CA GLN A 379 18.67 -2.20 -15.30
C GLN A 379 17.72 -1.01 -15.38
N ILE A 380 18.15 0.16 -14.91
CA ILE A 380 17.41 1.40 -15.11
C ILE A 380 18.18 2.23 -16.14
N ALA A 381 17.71 2.18 -17.39
CA ALA A 381 18.18 3.08 -18.43
C ALA A 381 17.40 4.40 -18.32
N LEU A 382 18.09 5.48 -17.96
CA LEU A 382 17.46 6.80 -17.89
C LEU A 382 17.22 7.30 -19.31
N ARG A 383 15.97 7.54 -19.69
CA ARG A 383 15.62 8.04 -21.03
C ARG A 383 14.94 9.39 -20.94
N ASN A 384 15.15 10.23 -21.96
CA ASN A 384 14.45 11.50 -22.12
C ASN A 384 12.96 11.33 -22.46
N LYS A 385 12.61 10.24 -23.14
CA LYS A 385 11.22 9.90 -23.50
C LYS A 385 10.91 8.48 -23.04
N ARG A 386 9.71 8.25 -22.51
CA ARG A 386 9.28 6.91 -22.06
C ARG A 386 9.18 5.95 -23.24
N ALA A 387 9.80 4.78 -23.10
CA ALA A 387 9.63 3.64 -24.01
C ALA A 387 8.65 2.59 -23.46
N GLY A 388 7.83 2.95 -22.46
CA GLY A 388 6.84 2.07 -21.83
C GLY A 388 6.34 2.61 -20.48
N LEU A 389 5.32 1.95 -19.92
CA LEU A 389 4.66 2.36 -18.68
C LEU A 389 5.47 2.12 -17.40
N LEU A 390 6.47 1.23 -17.45
CA LEU A 390 7.28 0.82 -16.29
C LEU A 390 8.70 1.38 -16.29
N GLN A 391 9.11 2.12 -17.32
CA GLN A 391 10.44 2.71 -17.38
C GLN A 391 10.41 4.16 -16.84
N PRO A 392 11.13 4.47 -15.75
CA PRO A 392 11.23 5.83 -15.25
C PRO A 392 11.95 6.72 -16.27
N THR A 393 11.44 7.94 -16.50
CA THR A 393 12.21 8.94 -17.27
C THR A 393 13.34 9.50 -16.43
N PHE A 394 14.29 10.17 -17.09
CA PHE A 394 15.31 10.95 -16.40
C PHE A 394 14.70 11.94 -15.40
N GLN A 395 13.61 12.62 -15.79
CA GLN A 395 12.89 13.54 -14.92
C GLN A 395 12.18 12.82 -13.76
N ASP A 396 11.57 11.65 -13.98
CA ASP A 396 10.96 10.84 -12.90
C ASP A 396 12.03 10.39 -11.88
N PHE A 397 13.23 10.03 -12.37
CA PHE A 397 14.38 9.68 -11.54
C PHE A 397 14.86 10.89 -10.71
N GLN A 398 15.10 12.05 -11.33
CA GLN A 398 15.47 13.28 -10.62
C GLN A 398 14.43 13.71 -9.58
N SER A 399 13.13 13.57 -9.90
CA SER A 399 12.03 13.86 -8.97
C SER A 399 12.02 12.89 -7.77
N GLY A 400 12.36 11.62 -8.01
CA GLY A 400 12.43 10.57 -7.00
C GLY A 400 13.70 10.60 -6.15
N LEU A 401 14.71 11.36 -6.55
CA LEU A 401 15.93 11.53 -5.77
C LEU A 401 15.70 12.38 -4.51
N ALA A 402 14.77 13.34 -4.50
CA ALA A 402 14.60 14.30 -3.39
C ALA A 402 14.54 13.66 -1.97
N PRO A 403 13.81 12.55 -1.73
CA PRO A 403 13.80 11.88 -0.43
C PRO A 403 15.12 11.14 -0.12
N VAL A 404 15.80 10.62 -1.14
CA VAL A 404 17.11 9.93 -1.01
C VAL A 404 18.22 10.94 -0.75
N LEU A 405 18.14 12.11 -1.36
CA LEU A 405 19.08 13.21 -1.22
C LEU A 405 19.08 13.81 0.20
N GLY A 406 17.95 13.76 0.91
CA GLY A 406 17.90 14.09 2.34
C GLY A 406 18.63 13.09 3.24
N LEU A 407 18.79 11.83 2.79
CA LEU A 407 19.49 10.78 3.54
C LEU A 407 20.98 10.69 3.19
N TYR A 408 21.35 11.06 1.96
CA TYR A 408 22.72 10.97 1.42
C TYR A 408 23.06 12.23 0.60
N PRO A 409 23.29 13.39 1.26
CA PRO A 409 23.55 14.65 0.57
C PRO A 409 24.80 14.59 -0.32
N ASP A 410 25.79 13.77 0.02
CA ASP A 410 27.04 13.62 -0.75
C ASP A 410 26.83 12.92 -2.11
N LEU A 411 25.70 12.22 -2.28
CA LEU A 411 25.31 11.63 -3.57
C LEU A 411 24.64 12.65 -4.51
N LEU A 412 24.38 13.87 -4.04
CA LEU A 412 23.64 14.89 -4.79
C LEU A 412 24.34 15.27 -6.09
N GLY A 413 25.62 15.67 -6.02
CA GLY A 413 26.38 16.06 -7.21
C GLY A 413 26.42 14.93 -8.24
N PRO A 414 26.95 13.75 -7.89
CA PRO A 414 27.10 12.64 -8.83
C PRO A 414 25.78 12.13 -9.43
N LEU A 415 24.68 12.13 -8.67
CA LEU A 415 23.36 11.69 -9.18
C LEU A 415 22.63 12.78 -9.96
N ALA A 416 22.85 14.07 -9.65
CA ALA A 416 22.29 15.19 -10.39
C ALA A 416 22.97 15.38 -11.75
N ASP A 417 24.27 15.08 -11.84
CA ASP A 417 25.08 15.20 -13.05
C ASP A 417 24.86 14.06 -14.06
N LEU A 418 24.03 13.07 -13.72
CA LEU A 418 23.69 11.99 -14.64
C LEU A 418 23.03 12.54 -15.90
N ALA A 419 23.50 12.12 -17.07
CA ALA A 419 22.91 12.52 -18.34
C ALA A 419 21.82 11.53 -18.78
N PRO A 420 20.83 11.96 -19.57
CA PRO A 420 19.93 11.03 -20.28
C PRO A 420 20.73 10.03 -21.12
N GLY A 421 20.31 8.77 -21.08
CA GLY A 421 21.00 7.63 -21.69
C GLY A 421 21.97 6.91 -20.73
N THR A 422 22.19 7.46 -19.52
CA THR A 422 22.98 6.77 -18.50
C THR A 422 22.28 5.50 -18.03
N VAL A 423 23.01 4.39 -18.02
CA VAL A 423 22.55 3.10 -17.46
C VAL A 423 23.05 2.98 -16.03
N LEU A 424 22.12 2.93 -15.08
CA LEU A 424 22.43 2.66 -13.68
C LEU A 424 22.30 1.17 -13.41
N THR A 425 23.40 0.58 -12.96
CA THR A 425 23.46 -0.83 -12.58
C THR A 425 23.66 -0.93 -11.07
N ALA A 426 22.68 -1.50 -10.38
CA ALA A 426 22.83 -1.83 -8.97
C ALA A 426 23.74 -3.06 -8.84
N VAL A 427 24.79 -2.94 -8.04
CA VAL A 427 25.76 -4.02 -7.80
C VAL A 427 25.67 -4.43 -6.33
N ARG A 428 25.49 -5.73 -6.11
CA ARG A 428 25.61 -6.36 -4.78
C ARG A 428 26.92 -7.12 -4.74
N TYR A 429 27.81 -6.76 -3.82
CA TYR A 429 29.06 -7.49 -3.65
C TYR A 429 28.78 -8.84 -2.97
N VAL A 430 29.41 -9.90 -3.49
CA VAL A 430 29.14 -11.30 -3.10
C VAL A 430 29.53 -11.57 -1.65
N ASP A 431 30.43 -10.76 -1.06
CA ASP A 431 31.00 -11.10 0.25
C ASP A 431 30.66 -10.17 1.43
N LYS A 432 30.11 -8.95 1.22
CA LYS A 432 29.71 -8.06 2.35
C LYS A 432 28.53 -7.17 1.98
N ARG A 433 27.81 -6.72 3.01
CA ARG A 433 26.54 -5.94 3.05
C ARG A 433 26.56 -4.57 2.34
N ALA A 434 27.34 -4.38 1.28
CA ALA A 434 27.47 -3.13 0.55
C ALA A 434 26.74 -3.20 -0.80
N TYR A 435 26.07 -2.10 -1.15
CA TYR A 435 25.44 -1.87 -2.44
C TYR A 435 26.18 -0.74 -3.15
N GLY A 436 26.51 -0.93 -4.42
CA GLY A 436 27.09 0.11 -5.27
C GLY A 436 26.19 0.41 -6.46
N VAL A 437 26.31 1.61 -7.02
CA VAL A 437 25.67 1.98 -8.29
C VAL A 437 26.75 2.33 -9.31
N LEU A 438 26.80 1.56 -10.39
CA LEU A 438 27.65 1.89 -11.54
C LEU A 438 26.84 2.71 -12.52
N ALA A 439 27.38 3.85 -12.94
CA ALA A 439 26.80 4.67 -14.00
C ALA A 439 27.63 4.56 -15.26
N ARG A 440 27.00 4.12 -16.34
CA ARG A 440 27.61 4.11 -17.67
C ARG A 440 27.04 5.27 -18.50
N PRO A 441 27.86 6.25 -18.93
CA PRO A 441 27.40 7.35 -19.77
C PRO A 441 26.85 6.86 -21.12
N ALA A 442 26.06 7.69 -21.78
CA ALA A 442 25.43 7.39 -23.08
C ALA A 442 26.38 7.37 -24.30
N GLY A 443 27.70 7.22 -24.10
CA GLY A 443 28.72 7.29 -25.15
C GLY A 443 29.88 6.30 -24.92
N PRO A 444 30.96 6.34 -25.73
CA PRO A 444 32.11 5.42 -25.61
C PRO A 444 32.95 5.64 -24.34
N ALA A 445 32.54 6.55 -23.45
CA ALA A 445 33.22 6.80 -22.20
C ALA A 445 33.15 5.56 -21.28
N PRO A 446 34.26 5.21 -20.60
CA PRO A 446 34.28 4.11 -19.66
C PRO A 446 33.29 4.35 -18.52
N ALA A 447 32.72 3.26 -17.98
CA ALA A 447 31.78 3.35 -16.86
C ALA A 447 32.50 3.96 -15.65
N ALA A 448 31.94 5.01 -15.07
CA ALA A 448 32.47 5.64 -13.87
C ALA A 448 31.70 5.10 -12.65
N PRO A 449 32.38 4.56 -11.63
CA PRO A 449 31.71 4.22 -10.39
C PRO A 449 31.20 5.49 -9.71
N ILE A 450 29.90 5.54 -9.42
CA ILE A 450 29.36 6.57 -8.53
C ILE A 450 29.51 6.04 -7.11
N GLY A 451 30.64 6.36 -6.50
CA GLY A 451 30.95 5.97 -5.12
C GLY A 451 30.45 6.99 -4.09
N VAL A 452 30.03 6.50 -2.92
CA VAL A 452 29.88 7.28 -1.68
C VAL A 452 31.21 7.22 -0.94
N CYS A 453 31.80 8.37 -0.62
CA CYS A 453 32.86 8.46 0.39
C CYS A 453 32.21 8.60 1.78
N VAL A 454 32.66 7.81 2.75
CA VAL A 454 32.35 8.02 4.18
C VAL A 454 33.69 8.26 4.88
N GLU A 455 33.81 9.39 5.58
CA GLU A 455 34.93 9.76 6.46
C GLU A 455 36.32 9.98 5.82
N GLY A 456 36.39 10.77 4.75
CA GLY A 456 37.64 11.46 4.37
C GLY A 456 38.84 10.58 4.00
N ARG A 457 38.64 9.29 3.72
CA ARG A 457 39.65 8.41 3.13
C ARG A 457 39.12 7.82 1.82
N PRO A 458 39.92 7.81 0.74
CA PRO A 458 39.59 6.98 -0.41
C PRO A 458 39.57 5.52 0.07
N LEU A 459 38.48 4.80 -0.20
CA LEU A 459 38.39 3.37 0.03
C LEU A 459 39.29 2.67 -1.01
N LEU A 460 40.60 2.72 -0.79
CA LEU A 460 41.55 1.80 -1.39
C LEU A 460 41.33 0.45 -0.69
N ILE A 461 40.62 -0.45 -1.35
CA ILE A 461 40.63 -1.86 -0.97
C ILE A 461 42.04 -2.35 -1.27
N ARG A 462 42.83 -2.51 -0.21
CA ARG A 462 44.20 -3.03 -0.26
C ARG A 462 44.18 -4.40 -0.95
N MET A 463 44.63 -4.47 -2.20
CA MET A 463 45.03 -5.74 -2.81
C MET A 463 46.39 -6.08 -2.22
N GLU A 464 46.41 -6.98 -1.25
CA GLU A 464 47.66 -7.66 -0.89
C GLU A 464 47.97 -8.62 -2.04
N ASP A 465 49.02 -8.29 -2.78
CA ASP A 465 49.61 -9.17 -3.79
C ASP A 465 50.22 -10.37 -3.06
N ARG A 466 49.50 -11.49 -3.05
CA ARG A 466 50.09 -12.81 -2.81
C ARG A 466 50.09 -13.53 -4.14
N SER A 467 51.20 -13.42 -4.84
CA SER A 467 51.53 -14.32 -5.94
C SER A 467 51.42 -15.77 -5.44
N PRO A 468 50.78 -16.69 -6.19
CA PRO A 468 50.83 -18.10 -5.86
C PRO A 468 52.26 -18.64 -6.09
N PRO A 469 52.76 -19.60 -5.30
CA PRO A 469 53.99 -20.29 -5.66
C PRO A 469 53.71 -21.09 -6.94
N THR A 470 54.45 -20.80 -7.99
CA THR A 470 54.59 -21.68 -9.17
C THR A 470 55.18 -23.03 -8.76
N PRO A 471 54.89 -24.10 -9.53
CA PRO A 471 55.05 -25.50 -9.11
C PRO A 471 56.45 -25.90 -8.66
#